data_AF-A0A2M7K8T9-F1
#
_entry.id   AF-A0A2M7K8T9-F1
#
_cell.length_a   1.000
_cell.length_b   1.000
_cell.length_c   1.000
_cell.angle_alpha   90.00
_cell.angle_beta   90.00
_cell.angle_gamma   90.00
#
_symmetry.space_group_name_H-M   'P 1'
#
loop_
_entity.id
_entity.type
_entity.pdbx_description
1 polymer ?
#
loop_
_entity_poly.entity_id
_entity_poly.type
_entity_poly.pdbx_seq_one_letter_code
_entity_poly.pdbx_strand_id
1 'polypeptide(L)'
;MRNTEQTDKTKKFIFFSLLVIFGRLYDVTTTYLYTPDLKNETNILAVFFGAGWTSVIIIQSLLAGLTVSLLYFYFFKFKPDYPTEKGLSLKQFASYLYFNDTVSFSKMFYKTPKNKKVLLASTGYIVSMTLLFVSFIVGTSTTLLLLSEKYKQLYKNGIQTLLFVIIGVLAVWFTINFFKIEYKKYQKII
;
A
#
# COMPACT_ATOMS: atom_id res chain seq x y z
N MET A 1 -24.24 17.17 9.47
CA MET A 1 -22.76 16.99 9.43
C MET A 1 -22.33 15.52 9.44
N ARG A 2 -22.96 14.62 10.23
CA ARG A 2 -22.61 13.17 10.27
C ARG A 2 -22.82 12.42 8.94
N ASN A 3 -23.88 12.77 8.20
CA ASN A 3 -24.22 12.12 6.92
C ASN A 3 -23.24 12.49 5.78
N THR A 4 -22.74 13.72 5.76
CA THR A 4 -21.77 14.17 4.74
C THR A 4 -20.40 13.52 4.93
N GLU A 5 -19.89 13.46 6.16
CA GLU A 5 -18.60 12.81 6.45
C GLU A 5 -18.62 11.30 6.14
N GLN A 6 -19.72 10.62 6.48
CA GLN A 6 -19.90 9.21 6.17
C GLN A 6 -19.97 8.98 4.64
N THR A 7 -20.67 9.85 3.93
CA THR A 7 -20.76 9.78 2.46
C THR A 7 -19.39 9.98 1.81
N ASP A 8 -18.58 10.91 2.31
CA ASP A 8 -17.23 11.17 1.80
C ASP A 8 -16.28 9.99 2.05
N LYS A 9 -16.37 9.36 3.23
CA LYS A 9 -15.63 8.12 3.54
C LYS A 9 -16.00 7.00 2.57
N THR A 10 -17.29 6.81 2.30
CA THR A 10 -17.78 5.81 1.35
C THR A 10 -17.26 6.06 -0.07
N LYS A 11 -17.36 7.30 -0.57
CA LYS A 11 -16.85 7.67 -1.90
C LYS A 11 -15.36 7.39 -2.03
N LYS A 12 -14.56 7.80 -1.03
CA LYS A 12 -13.11 7.54 -1.01
C LYS A 12 -12.81 6.05 -0.98
N PHE A 13 -13.50 5.29 -0.12
CA PHE A 13 -13.32 3.84 -0.05
C PHE A 13 -13.62 3.16 -1.39
N ILE A 14 -14.75 3.46 -2.03
CA ILE A 14 -15.13 2.90 -3.34
C ILE A 14 -14.08 3.26 -4.38
N PHE A 15 -13.71 4.54 -4.47
CA PHE A 15 -12.71 5.02 -5.42
C PHE A 15 -11.38 4.28 -5.28
N PHE A 16 -10.81 4.22 -4.07
CA PHE A 16 -9.53 3.55 -3.86
C PHE A 16 -9.63 2.03 -4.04
N SER A 17 -10.75 1.40 -3.67
CA SER A 17 -10.96 -0.04 -3.90
C SER A 17 -11.00 -0.36 -5.39
N LEU A 18 -11.72 0.44 -6.18
CA LEU A 18 -11.73 0.31 -7.63
C LEU A 18 -10.33 0.48 -8.21
N LEU A 19 -9.57 1.49 -7.78
CA LEU A 19 -8.20 1.68 -8.26
C LEU A 19 -7.26 0.51 -7.92
N VAL A 20 -7.40 -0.08 -6.73
CA VAL A 20 -6.64 -1.30 -6.38
C VAL A 20 -7.00 -2.44 -7.32
N ILE A 21 -8.29 -2.69 -7.55
CA ILE A 21 -8.76 -3.76 -8.44
C ILE A 21 -8.27 -3.53 -9.88
N PHE A 22 -8.48 -2.33 -10.42
CA PHE A 22 -8.02 -1.97 -11.76
C PHE A 22 -6.50 -2.09 -11.88
N GLY A 23 -5.75 -1.66 -10.87
CA GLY A 23 -4.29 -1.81 -10.85
C GLY A 23 -3.85 -3.27 -10.92
N ARG A 24 -4.49 -4.17 -10.17
CA ARG A 24 -4.20 -5.61 -10.23
C ARG A 24 -4.56 -6.23 -11.58
N LEU A 25 -5.69 -5.85 -12.16
CA LEU A 25 -6.07 -6.31 -13.50
C LEU A 25 -5.09 -5.82 -14.56
N TYR A 26 -4.64 -4.57 -14.49
CA TYR A 26 -3.65 -4.01 -15.39
C TYR A 26 -2.31 -4.75 -15.30
N ASP A 27 -1.85 -5.02 -14.08
CA ASP A 27 -0.63 -5.79 -13.79
C ASP A 27 -0.70 -7.21 -14.39
N VAL A 28 -1.78 -7.95 -14.11
CA VAL A 28 -2.00 -9.30 -14.65
C VAL A 28 -2.09 -9.29 -16.17
N THR A 29 -2.80 -8.33 -16.76
CA THR A 29 -2.98 -8.23 -18.22
C THR A 29 -1.65 -7.96 -18.92
N THR A 30 -0.89 -6.98 -18.45
CA THR A 30 0.41 -6.63 -19.05
C THR A 30 1.42 -7.76 -18.89
N THR A 31 1.40 -8.46 -17.76
CA THR A 31 2.20 -9.67 -17.53
C THR A 31 1.84 -10.78 -18.51
N TYR A 32 0.55 -11.03 -18.73
CA TYR A 32 0.08 -12.06 -19.66
C TYR A 32 0.54 -11.77 -21.09
N LEU A 33 0.48 -10.52 -21.51
CA LEU A 33 0.95 -10.11 -22.83
C LEU A 33 2.47 -10.23 -22.96
N TYR A 34 3.23 -9.97 -21.90
CA TYR A 34 4.69 -10.01 -21.91
C TYR A 34 5.27 -11.43 -21.84
N THR A 35 4.71 -12.31 -21.01
CA THR A 35 5.18 -13.70 -20.86
C THR A 35 3.98 -14.64 -20.66
N PRO A 36 3.26 -15.00 -21.74
CA PRO A 36 2.09 -15.86 -21.66
C PRO A 36 2.41 -17.28 -21.18
N ASP A 37 3.66 -17.72 -21.31
CA ASP A 37 4.16 -19.00 -20.81
C ASP A 37 4.82 -18.92 -19.43
N LEU A 38 4.85 -17.73 -18.81
CA LEU A 38 5.45 -17.42 -17.51
C LEU A 38 6.96 -17.75 -17.40
N LYS A 39 7.65 -18.07 -18.50
CA LYS A 39 9.06 -18.49 -18.45
C LYS A 39 10.02 -17.36 -18.11
N ASN A 40 9.63 -16.12 -18.40
CA ASN A 40 10.41 -14.92 -18.11
C ASN A 40 9.90 -14.18 -16.86
N GLU A 41 9.02 -14.80 -16.06
CA GLU A 41 8.51 -14.19 -14.84
C GLU A 41 9.57 -14.17 -13.73
N THR A 42 9.90 -12.96 -13.28
CA THR A 42 10.76 -12.72 -12.10
C THR A 42 9.97 -12.80 -10.78
N ASN A 43 8.65 -12.92 -10.81
CA ASN A 43 7.84 -12.98 -9.60
C ASN A 43 8.07 -14.29 -8.85
N ILE A 44 8.78 -14.18 -7.72
CA ILE A 44 9.20 -15.29 -6.85
C ILE A 44 8.01 -16.20 -6.48
N LEU A 45 6.80 -15.64 -6.32
CA LEU A 45 5.61 -16.42 -5.97
C LEU A 45 5.13 -17.37 -7.08
N ALA A 46 5.31 -16.99 -8.36
CA ALA A 46 4.94 -17.84 -9.50
C ALA A 46 5.98 -18.97 -9.69
N VAL A 47 7.26 -18.66 -9.50
CA VAL A 47 8.37 -19.62 -9.63
C VAL A 47 8.35 -20.65 -8.51
N PHE A 48 8.10 -20.25 -7.25
CA PHE A 48 8.20 -21.15 -6.08
C PHE A 48 7.08 -22.19 -6.00
N PHE A 49 5.88 -21.88 -6.54
CA PHE A 49 4.74 -22.80 -6.53
C PHE A 49 4.59 -23.63 -7.82
N GLY A 50 5.56 -23.61 -8.73
CA GLY A 50 5.42 -24.24 -10.06
C GLY A 50 4.19 -23.73 -10.81
N ALA A 51 3.87 -22.46 -10.57
CA ALA A 51 2.52 -21.96 -10.60
C ALA A 51 2.18 -21.42 -12.00
N GLY A 52 1.33 -22.15 -12.73
CA GLY A 52 0.69 -21.64 -13.94
C GLY A 52 -0.24 -20.44 -13.65
N TRP A 53 -0.85 -19.89 -14.70
CA TRP A 53 -1.75 -18.73 -14.60
C TRP A 53 -2.86 -18.85 -13.56
N THR A 54 -3.35 -20.06 -13.31
CA THR A 54 -4.35 -20.32 -12.26
C THR A 54 -3.88 -19.85 -10.89
N SER A 55 -2.64 -20.17 -10.52
CA SER A 55 -2.07 -19.77 -9.23
C SER A 55 -1.83 -18.27 -9.15
N VAL A 56 -1.37 -17.65 -10.24
CA VAL A 56 -1.20 -16.19 -10.34
C VAL A 56 -2.54 -15.49 -10.10
N ILE A 57 -3.61 -15.93 -10.75
CA ILE A 57 -4.96 -15.36 -10.59
C ILE A 57 -5.45 -15.54 -9.16
N ILE A 58 -5.27 -16.71 -8.55
CA ILE A 58 -5.67 -16.97 -7.16
C ILE A 58 -4.94 -16.03 -6.20
N ILE A 59 -3.61 -15.94 -6.29
CA ILE A 59 -2.80 -15.09 -5.41
C ILE A 59 -3.19 -13.61 -5.57
N GLN A 60 -3.32 -13.12 -6.81
CA GLN A 60 -3.69 -11.73 -7.08
C GLN A 60 -5.10 -11.42 -6.56
N SER A 61 -6.04 -12.36 -6.69
CA SER A 61 -7.41 -12.22 -6.15
C SER A 61 -7.42 -12.17 -4.62
N LEU A 62 -6.65 -13.05 -3.96
CA LEU A 62 -6.51 -13.04 -2.49
C LEU A 62 -5.85 -11.75 -1.99
N LEU A 63 -4.80 -11.29 -2.66
CA LEU A 63 -4.12 -10.04 -2.31
C LEU A 63 -5.04 -8.83 -2.50
N ALA A 64 -5.81 -8.78 -3.59
CA ALA A 64 -6.80 -7.73 -3.82
C ALA A 64 -7.89 -7.74 -2.73
N GLY A 65 -8.46 -8.92 -2.45
CA GLY A 65 -9.49 -9.08 -1.42
C GLY A 65 -9.00 -8.70 -0.02
N LEU A 66 -7.79 -9.11 0.35
CA LEU A 66 -7.15 -8.74 1.62
C LEU A 66 -6.93 -7.23 1.71
N THR A 67 -6.40 -6.63 0.64
CA THR A 67 -6.13 -5.18 0.59
C THR A 67 -7.40 -4.37 0.73
N VAL A 68 -8.46 -4.71 -0.01
CA VAL A 68 -9.78 -4.07 0.10
C VAL A 68 -10.37 -4.24 1.49
N SER A 69 -10.21 -5.42 2.11
CA SER A 69 -10.67 -5.69 3.47
C SER A 69 -9.95 -4.83 4.52
N LEU A 70 -8.63 -4.68 4.40
CA LEU A 70 -7.86 -3.81 5.28
C LEU A 70 -8.18 -2.33 5.07
N LEU A 71 -8.43 -1.93 3.81
CA LEU A 71 -8.87 -0.58 3.48
C LEU A 71 -10.25 -0.27 4.07
N TYR A 72 -11.17 -1.24 4.01
CA TYR A 72 -12.47 -1.16 4.66
C TYR A 72 -12.32 -0.97 6.17
N PHE A 73 -11.43 -1.75 6.81
CA PHE A 73 -11.13 -1.59 8.22
C PHE A 73 -10.65 -0.17 8.54
N TYR A 74 -9.70 0.36 7.76
CA TYR A 74 -9.20 1.73 7.93
C TYR A 74 -10.29 2.81 7.80
N PHE A 75 -11.17 2.71 6.80
CA PHE A 75 -12.18 3.75 6.56
C PHE A 75 -13.36 3.71 7.55
N PHE A 76 -13.79 2.52 7.97
CA PHE A 76 -15.07 2.35 8.67
C PHE A 76 -14.98 1.79 10.09
N LYS A 77 -13.91 1.06 10.42
CA LYS A 77 -13.76 0.38 11.72
C LYS A 77 -12.68 0.99 12.59
N PHE A 78 -11.68 1.62 11.99
CA PHE A 78 -10.58 2.24 12.71
C PHE A 78 -11.04 3.49 13.46
N LYS A 79 -10.91 3.43 14.78
CA LYS A 79 -11.10 4.54 15.72
C LYS A 79 -9.91 4.53 16.67
N PRO A 80 -8.87 5.35 16.43
CA PRO A 80 -7.71 5.42 17.31
C PRO A 80 -8.07 6.11 18.62
N ASP A 81 -7.46 5.64 19.70
CA ASP A 81 -7.43 6.34 20.98
C ASP A 81 -6.32 7.40 20.90
N TYR A 82 -6.71 8.67 20.80
CA TYR A 82 -5.76 9.77 20.73
C TYR A 82 -5.23 10.14 22.13
N PRO A 83 -3.99 10.65 22.22
CA PRO A 83 -3.48 11.18 23.49
C PRO A 83 -4.31 12.39 23.92
N THR A 84 -4.41 12.63 25.23
CA THR A 84 -5.10 13.79 25.82
C THR A 84 -4.18 15.00 26.02
N GLU A 85 -2.87 14.77 26.09
CA GLU A 85 -1.84 15.79 26.20
C GLU A 85 -1.87 16.71 24.97
N LYS A 86 -1.76 18.03 25.15
CA LYS A 86 -1.66 18.99 24.04
C LYS A 86 -0.20 19.18 23.61
N GLY A 87 0.02 19.67 22.38
CA GLY A 87 1.35 20.14 21.95
C GLY A 87 2.36 19.06 21.58
N LEU A 88 1.95 17.78 21.50
CA LEU A 88 2.81 16.69 21.04
C LEU A 88 3.33 16.93 19.61
N SER A 89 4.60 16.66 19.36
CA SER A 89 5.15 16.58 18.00
C SER A 89 4.61 15.36 17.25
N LEU A 90 4.70 15.36 15.91
CA LEU A 90 4.30 14.23 15.07
C LEU A 90 4.99 12.91 15.48
N LYS A 91 6.27 12.96 15.90
CA LYS A 91 7.02 11.78 16.35
C LYS A 91 6.47 11.24 17.67
N GLN A 92 6.21 12.12 18.64
CA GLN A 92 5.62 11.75 19.92
C GLN A 92 4.22 11.16 19.73
N PHE A 93 3.42 11.77 18.85
CA PHE A 93 2.10 11.25 18.49
C PHE A 93 2.16 9.87 17.82
N ALA A 94 3.07 9.68 16.86
CA ALA A 94 3.25 8.38 16.19
C ALA A 94 3.71 7.29 17.17
N SER A 95 4.63 7.63 18.07
CA SER A 95 5.04 6.75 19.17
C SER A 95 3.85 6.38 20.05
N TYR A 96 3.02 7.36 20.41
CA TYR A 96 1.85 7.12 21.25
C TYR A 96 0.86 6.19 20.57
N LEU A 97 0.51 6.44 19.31
CA LEU A 97 -0.43 5.60 18.56
C LEU A 97 0.03 4.13 18.49
N TYR A 98 1.31 3.85 18.33
CA TYR A 98 1.81 2.47 18.22
C TYR A 98 2.18 1.81 19.55
N PHE A 99 2.69 2.56 20.53
CA PHE A 99 3.30 2.00 21.74
C PHE A 99 2.67 2.49 23.05
N ASN A 100 1.68 3.38 22.98
CA ASN A 100 1.04 4.05 24.12
C ASN A 100 2.03 4.84 24.99
N ASP A 101 3.09 5.38 24.38
CA ASP A 101 4.07 6.25 25.04
C ASP A 101 4.64 7.27 24.03
N THR A 102 5.11 8.42 24.50
CA THR A 102 5.55 9.54 23.63
C THR A 102 7.04 9.50 23.28
N VAL A 103 7.82 8.60 23.89
CA VAL A 103 9.30 8.62 23.82
C VAL A 103 9.88 7.56 22.90
N SER A 104 9.13 6.52 22.58
CA SER A 104 9.62 5.33 21.89
C SER A 104 9.50 5.36 20.38
N PHE A 105 9.63 6.52 19.73
CA PHE A 105 9.52 6.62 18.28
C PHE A 105 10.47 5.66 17.53
N SER A 106 11.69 5.45 18.06
CA SER A 106 12.65 4.52 17.47
C SER A 106 12.17 3.06 17.45
N LYS A 107 11.28 2.65 18.38
CA LYS A 107 10.71 1.29 18.40
C LYS A 107 9.93 0.97 17.13
N MET A 108 9.49 1.96 16.36
CA MET A 108 8.78 1.75 15.09
C MET A 108 9.61 0.96 14.07
N PHE A 109 10.94 1.02 14.15
CA PHE A 109 11.84 0.39 13.17
C PHE A 109 12.23 -1.05 13.52
N TYR A 110 12.08 -1.45 14.79
CA TYR A 110 12.57 -2.76 15.27
C TYR A 110 11.59 -3.53 16.15
N LYS A 111 10.45 -2.95 16.52
CA LYS A 111 9.46 -3.59 17.38
C LYS A 111 8.06 -3.50 16.80
N THR A 112 7.34 -4.61 16.83
CA THR A 112 5.93 -4.64 16.43
C THR A 112 5.11 -3.70 17.33
N PRO A 113 4.22 -2.87 16.77
CA PRO A 113 3.32 -2.04 17.55
C PRO A 113 2.53 -2.83 18.60
N LYS A 114 2.39 -2.23 19.78
CA LYS A 114 1.50 -2.74 20.84
C LYS A 114 0.05 -2.58 20.42
N ASN A 115 -0.30 -1.43 19.83
CA ASN A 115 -1.65 -1.18 19.36
C ASN A 115 -1.93 -1.90 18.03
N LYS A 116 -2.54 -3.08 18.12
CA LYS A 116 -2.86 -3.91 16.94
C LYS A 116 -3.90 -3.27 16.02
N LYS A 117 -4.82 -2.45 16.54
CA LYS A 117 -5.80 -1.73 15.71
C LYS A 117 -5.11 -0.70 14.83
N VAL A 118 -4.17 0.06 15.40
CA VAL A 118 -3.37 1.03 14.63
C VAL A 118 -2.47 0.31 13.64
N LEU A 119 -1.86 -0.82 14.01
CA LEU A 119 -1.09 -1.64 13.06
C LEU A 119 -1.97 -2.09 11.88
N LEU A 120 -3.16 -2.64 12.13
CA LEU A 120 -4.04 -3.11 11.06
C LEU A 120 -4.51 -1.96 10.16
N ALA A 121 -4.86 -0.81 10.74
CA ALA A 121 -5.31 0.37 10.02
C ALA A 121 -4.20 1.02 9.18
N SER A 122 -3.01 1.19 9.77
CA SER A 122 -1.84 1.72 9.08
C SER A 122 -1.42 0.79 7.94
N THR A 123 -1.37 -0.53 8.16
CA THR A 123 -1.13 -1.51 7.09
C THR A 123 -2.18 -1.37 5.99
N GLY A 124 -3.46 -1.31 6.32
CA GLY A 124 -4.52 -1.15 5.33
C GLY A 124 -4.38 0.11 4.47
N TYR A 125 -4.07 1.25 5.10
CA TYR A 125 -3.82 2.48 4.35
C TYR A 125 -2.53 2.40 3.52
N ILE A 126 -1.39 2.06 4.14
CA ILE A 126 -0.06 2.08 3.51
C ILE A 126 0.00 1.08 2.36
N VAL A 127 -0.45 -0.16 2.57
CA VAL A 127 -0.42 -1.21 1.53
C VAL A 127 -1.34 -0.84 0.38
N SER A 128 -2.57 -0.39 0.64
CA SER A 128 -3.51 -0.04 -0.44
C SER A 128 -2.99 1.10 -1.30
N MET A 129 -2.47 2.16 -0.67
CA MET A 129 -1.93 3.29 -1.42
C MET A 129 -0.65 2.91 -2.16
N THR A 130 0.25 2.16 -1.53
CA THR A 130 1.49 1.72 -2.18
C THR A 130 1.18 0.82 -3.38
N LEU A 131 0.27 -0.16 -3.22
CA LEU A 131 -0.10 -1.09 -4.29
C LEU A 131 -0.74 -0.39 -5.49
N LEU A 132 -1.50 0.68 -5.28
CA LEU A 132 -2.04 1.50 -6.37
C LEU A 132 -0.91 2.02 -7.27
N PHE A 133 0.09 2.67 -6.68
CA PHE A 133 1.21 3.22 -7.44
C PHE A 133 2.13 2.14 -8.00
N VAL A 134 2.38 1.07 -7.24
CA VAL A 134 3.14 -0.10 -7.73
C VAL A 134 2.48 -0.68 -8.97
N SER A 135 1.16 -0.88 -8.96
CA SER A 135 0.43 -1.40 -10.13
C SER A 135 0.65 -0.54 -11.37
N PHE A 136 0.60 0.77 -11.20
CA PHE A 136 0.80 1.71 -12.30
C PHE A 136 2.25 1.68 -12.81
N ILE A 137 3.23 1.72 -11.90
CA ILE A 137 4.66 1.70 -12.24
C ILE A 137 5.02 0.39 -12.95
N VAL A 138 4.66 -0.75 -12.37
CA VAL A 138 4.98 -2.07 -12.91
C VAL A 138 4.24 -2.31 -14.22
N GLY A 139 2.92 -2.08 -14.27
CA GLY A 139 2.17 -2.28 -15.50
C GLY A 139 2.65 -1.37 -16.64
N THR A 140 3.02 -0.12 -16.36
CA THR A 140 3.60 0.79 -17.36
C THR A 140 4.97 0.30 -17.81
N SER A 141 5.84 -0.10 -16.88
CA SER A 141 7.15 -0.69 -17.19
C SER A 141 7.02 -1.92 -18.10
N THR A 142 6.12 -2.84 -17.78
CA THR A 142 5.83 -4.03 -18.59
C THR A 142 5.26 -3.66 -19.96
N THR A 143 4.38 -2.66 -20.03
CA THR A 143 3.87 -2.14 -21.31
C THR A 143 5.00 -1.54 -22.17
N LEU A 144 5.92 -0.80 -21.57
CA LEU A 144 7.09 -0.25 -22.28
C LEU A 144 8.05 -1.34 -22.73
N LEU A 145 8.20 -2.41 -21.95
CA LEU A 145 8.95 -3.61 -22.36
C LEU A 145 8.32 -4.27 -23.59
N LEU A 146 6.99 -4.25 -23.74
CA LEU A 146 6.31 -4.77 -24.93
C LEU A 146 6.53 -3.88 -26.16
N LEU A 147 6.51 -2.55 -25.98
CA LEU A 147 6.40 -1.60 -27.10
C LEU A 147 7.72 -0.93 -27.53
N SER A 148 8.77 -0.95 -26.70
CA SER A 148 9.96 -0.11 -26.92
C SER A 148 11.28 -0.87 -26.75
N GLU A 149 12.02 -1.04 -27.84
CA GLU A 149 13.38 -1.60 -27.82
C GLU A 149 14.35 -0.76 -26.98
N LYS A 150 14.22 0.57 -27.02
CA LYS A 150 15.02 1.47 -26.17
C LYS A 150 14.77 1.20 -24.69
N TYR A 151 13.51 0.98 -24.30
CA TYR A 151 13.18 0.66 -22.92
C TYR A 151 13.69 -0.72 -22.52
N LYS A 152 13.64 -1.72 -23.41
CA LYS A 152 14.26 -3.04 -23.16
C LYS A 152 15.76 -2.93 -22.88
N GLN A 153 16.48 -2.06 -23.58
CA GLN A 153 17.90 -1.80 -23.30
C GLN A 153 18.10 -1.15 -21.92
N LEU A 154 17.30 -0.13 -21.57
CA LEU A 154 17.34 0.48 -20.24
C LEU A 154 17.02 -0.54 -19.13
N TYR A 155 16.09 -1.45 -19.39
CA TYR A 155 15.72 -2.50 -18.46
C TYR A 155 16.88 -3.47 -18.20
N LYS A 156 17.54 -3.93 -19.27
CA LYS A 156 18.78 -4.73 -19.18
C LYS A 156 19.91 -3.98 -18.44
N ASN A 157 19.96 -2.66 -18.56
CA ASN A 157 20.95 -1.81 -17.89
C ASN A 157 20.56 -1.43 -16.44
N GLY A 158 19.51 -2.04 -15.87
CA GLY A 158 19.23 -1.96 -14.44
C GLY A 158 18.18 -0.92 -14.01
N ILE A 159 17.37 -0.39 -14.93
CA ILE A 159 16.27 0.53 -14.55
C ILE A 159 15.31 -0.09 -13.52
N GLN A 160 15.18 -1.42 -13.52
CA GLN A 160 14.40 -2.18 -12.54
C GLN A 160 14.78 -1.87 -11.09
N THR A 161 16.07 -1.68 -10.79
CA THR A 161 16.55 -1.32 -9.44
C THR A 161 16.02 0.04 -9.02
N LEU A 162 16.03 1.02 -9.94
CA LEU A 162 15.46 2.33 -9.69
C LEU A 162 13.95 2.24 -9.44
N LEU A 163 13.22 1.42 -10.19
CA LEU A 163 11.79 1.18 -9.96
C LEU A 163 11.53 0.61 -8.56
N PHE A 164 12.32 -0.36 -8.10
CA PHE A 164 12.20 -0.89 -6.74
C PHE A 164 12.50 0.15 -5.65
N VAL A 165 13.51 1.00 -5.87
CA VAL A 165 13.81 2.11 -4.95
C VAL A 165 12.63 3.09 -4.87
N ILE A 166 12.01 3.45 -5.99
CA ILE A 166 10.82 4.31 -6.04
C ILE A 166 9.67 3.68 -5.23
N ILE A 167 9.45 2.37 -5.37
CA ILE A 167 8.43 1.64 -4.60
C ILE A 167 8.71 1.72 -3.09
N GLY A 168 9.96 1.51 -2.67
CA GLY A 168 10.35 1.65 -1.26
C GLY A 168 10.12 3.06 -0.72
N VAL A 169 10.48 4.09 -1.49
CA VAL A 169 10.25 5.49 -1.13
C VAL A 169 8.76 5.79 -1.00
N LEU A 170 7.91 5.27 -1.89
CA LEU A 170 6.46 5.42 -1.81
C LEU A 170 5.90 4.81 -0.51
N ALA A 171 6.35 3.61 -0.13
CA ALA A 171 5.91 2.97 1.10
C ALA A 171 6.26 3.82 2.35
N VAL A 172 7.47 4.37 2.40
CA VAL A 172 7.89 5.31 3.46
C VAL A 172 7.05 6.58 3.44
N TRP A 173 6.80 7.14 2.25
CA TRP A 173 5.97 8.34 2.09
C TRP A 173 4.55 8.13 2.59
N PHE A 174 3.91 7.02 2.23
CA PHE A 174 2.56 6.67 2.72
C PHE A 174 2.53 6.39 4.21
N THR A 175 3.60 5.83 4.78
CA THR A 175 3.74 5.67 6.23
C THR A 175 3.73 7.04 6.93
N ILE A 176 4.51 7.99 6.44
CA ILE A 176 4.55 9.36 6.99
C ILE A 176 3.18 10.04 6.83
N ASN A 177 2.54 9.88 5.67
CA ASN A 177 1.24 10.48 5.40
C ASN A 177 0.13 9.93 6.30
N PHE A 178 0.14 8.63 6.59
CA PHE A 178 -0.80 8.04 7.56
C PHE A 178 -0.73 8.79 8.88
N PHE A 179 0.46 8.94 9.46
CA PHE A 179 0.62 9.65 10.72
C PHE A 179 0.26 11.13 10.62
N LYS A 180 0.58 11.81 9.51
CA LYS A 180 0.16 13.20 9.30
C LYS A 180 -1.36 13.36 9.26
N ILE A 181 -2.07 12.42 8.63
CA ILE A 181 -3.54 12.45 8.56
C ILE A 181 -4.14 12.27 9.96
N GLU A 182 -3.70 11.26 10.71
CA GLU A 182 -4.20 11.02 12.06
C GLU A 182 -3.81 12.14 13.03
N TYR A 183 -2.60 12.70 12.88
CA TYR A 183 -2.14 13.83 13.68
C TYR A 183 -2.99 15.09 13.46
N LYS A 184 -3.36 15.38 12.21
CA LYS A 184 -4.29 16.47 11.88
C LYS A 184 -5.68 16.26 12.49
N LYS A 185 -6.14 15.01 12.64
CA LYS A 185 -7.43 14.72 13.31
C LYS A 185 -7.31 14.94 14.81
N TYR A 186 -6.22 14.47 15.42
CA TYR A 186 -5.91 14.73 16.83
C TYR A 186 -5.85 16.23 17.16
N GLN A 187 -5.18 17.03 16.33
CA GLN A 187 -5.11 18.49 16.50
C GLN A 187 -6.45 19.22 16.39
N LYS A 188 -7.50 18.58 15.85
CA LYS A 188 -8.86 19.16 15.77
C LYS A 188 -9.75 18.80 16.95
N ILE A 189 -9.39 17.77 17.71
CA ILE A 189 -10.16 17.26 18.84
C ILE A 189 -9.79 17.97 20.14
N ILE A 190 -8.57 18.52 20.20
CA ILE A 190 -7.95 19.16 21.36
C ILE A 190 -7.84 20.66 21.14
#